data_AF-A0A7C1Y342-F1
#
_entry.id   AF-A0A7C1Y342-F1
#
_cell.length_a   1.000
_cell.length_b   1.000
_cell.length_c   1.000
_cell.angle_alpha   90.00
_cell.angle_beta   90.00
_cell.angle_gamma   90.00
#
_symmetry.space_group_name_H-M   'P 1'
#
loop_
_entity.id
_entity.type
_entity.pdbx_description
1 polymer ?
#
loop_
_entity_poly.entity_id
_entity_poly.type
_entity_poly.pdbx_seq_one_letter_code
_entity_poly.pdbx_strand_id
1 'polypeptide(L)'
;MRCFFAIYPDIRLLVQLRDLRHQLRKQLPDDEIRWIQEDALHLTLAFCAEIEDEQAERVWNILQPRLARQSPFDIRLTEIGPFPARRPLVVALGLERPPALQTLDLTIQAALEEVGLPRST
;
A
#
# COMPACT_ATOMS: atom_id res chain seq x y z
N MET A 1 -18.51 3.91 3.30
CA MET A 1 -17.26 3.65 4.07
C MET A 1 -16.04 4.06 3.26
N ARG A 2 -14.89 4.31 3.91
CA ARG A 2 -13.61 4.55 3.21
C ARG A 2 -12.86 3.22 3.06
N CYS A 3 -12.47 2.88 1.83
CA CYS A 3 -11.76 1.65 1.51
C CYS A 3 -10.48 1.93 0.72
N PHE A 4 -9.54 0.99 0.74
CA PHE A 4 -8.35 1.01 -0.09
C PHE A 4 -7.87 -0.42 -0.32
N PHE A 5 -7.09 -0.62 -1.38
CA PHE A 5 -6.37 -1.87 -1.67
C PHE A 5 -4.96 -1.79 -1.13
N ALA A 6 -4.49 -2.87 -0.52
CA ALA A 6 -3.16 -2.93 0.07
C ALA A 6 -2.48 -4.28 -0.07
N ILE A 7 -1.15 -4.25 -0.12
CA ILE A 7 -0.28 -5.42 0.04
C ILE A 7 0.31 -5.37 1.44
N TYR A 8 0.17 -6.46 2.18
CA TYR A 8 0.77 -6.61 3.50
C TYR A 8 2.18 -7.21 3.36
N PRO A 9 3.19 -6.65 4.07
CA PRO A 9 4.50 -7.26 4.19
C PRO A 9 4.40 -8.67 4.78
N ASP A 10 5.28 -9.57 4.31
CA ASP A 10 5.44 -10.85 4.97
C ASP A 10 6.14 -10.68 6.35
N ILE A 11 6.10 -11.75 7.15
CA ILE A 11 6.70 -11.74 8.49
C ILE A 11 8.21 -11.46 8.49
N ARG A 12 8.93 -11.87 7.44
CA ARG A 12 10.38 -11.65 7.33
C ARG A 12 10.65 -10.16 7.15
N LEU A 13 9.89 -9.50 6.29
CA LEU A 13 10.00 -8.08 6.04
C LEU A 13 9.57 -7.28 7.29
N LEU A 14 8.51 -7.68 7.99
CA LEU A 14 8.09 -7.02 9.24
C LEU A 14 9.22 -6.98 10.29
N VAL A 15 9.96 -8.08 10.46
CA VAL A 15 11.12 -8.12 11.37
C VAL A 15 12.21 -7.14 10.94
N GLN A 16 12.52 -7.06 9.65
CA GLN A 16 13.51 -6.11 9.12
C GLN A 16 13.06 -4.65 9.32
N LEU A 17 11.78 -4.35 9.08
CA LEU A 17 11.20 -3.03 9.26
C LEU A 17 11.17 -2.61 10.74
N ARG A 18 10.97 -3.56 11.67
CA ARG A 18 11.09 -3.31 13.10
C ARG A 18 12.48 -2.83 13.49
N ASP A 19 13.51 -3.55 13.04
CA ASP A 19 14.89 -3.25 13.40
C ASP A 19 15.30 -1.88 12.82
N LEU A 20 14.88 -1.61 11.58
CA LEU A 20 15.05 -0.31 10.93
C LEU A 20 14.34 0.80 11.71
N ARG A 21 13.07 0.60 12.10
CA ARG A 21 12.31 1.57 12.91
C ARG A 21 13.03 1.86 14.22
N HIS A 22 13.56 0.83 14.89
CA HIS A 22 14.31 1.03 16.14
C HIS A 22 15.58 1.85 15.92
N GLN A 23 16.29 1.66 14.80
CA GLN A 23 17.44 2.48 14.44
C GLN A 23 17.05 3.94 14.14
N LEU A 24 15.97 4.16 13.40
CA LEU A 24 15.49 5.51 13.09
C LEU A 24 15.01 6.26 14.33
N ARG A 25 14.34 5.58 15.26
CA ARG A 25 13.93 6.15 16.57
C ARG A 25 15.08 6.66 17.43
N LYS A 26 16.29 6.10 17.24
CA LYS A 26 17.49 6.58 17.94
C LYS A 26 18.08 7.85 17.32
N GLN A 27 17.75 8.13 16.06
CA GLN A 27 18.31 9.23 15.29
C GLN A 27 17.34 10.40 15.12
N LEU A 28 16.04 10.14 15.24
CA LEU A 28 14.99 11.14 15.06
C LEU A 28 14.30 11.46 16.39
N PRO A 29 13.90 12.72 16.62
CA PRO A 29 13.18 13.12 17.82
C PRO A 29 11.83 12.40 17.94
N ASP A 30 11.66 11.66 19.03
CA ASP A 30 10.43 10.89 19.31
C ASP A 30 9.22 11.80 19.59
N ASP A 31 9.43 13.07 19.95
CA ASP A 31 8.42 14.08 20.21
C ASP A 31 7.86 14.76 18.94
N GLU A 32 8.58 14.65 17.82
CA GLU A 32 8.15 15.21 16.53
C GLU A 32 7.56 14.15 15.58
N ILE A 33 7.81 12.86 15.84
CA ILE A 33 7.40 11.75 14.95
C ILE A 33 6.45 10.80 15.66
N ARG A 34 5.24 10.68 15.13
CA ARG A 34 4.30 9.63 15.51
C ARG A 34 4.63 8.32 14.79
N TRP A 35 5.28 7.40 15.50
CA TRP A 35 5.58 6.06 14.99
C TRP A 35 4.34 5.17 14.93
N ILE A 36 4.12 4.53 13.78
CA ILE A 36 3.06 3.52 13.61
C ILE A 36 3.50 2.13 14.12
N GLN A 37 2.53 1.30 14.45
CA GLN A 37 2.75 -0.10 14.80
C GLN A 37 3.23 -0.90 13.58
N GLU A 38 3.99 -1.97 13.82
CA GLU A 38 4.59 -2.78 12.74
C GLU A 38 3.52 -3.49 11.90
N ASP A 39 2.50 -4.01 12.55
CA ASP A 39 1.36 -4.70 11.94
C ASP A 39 0.46 -3.76 11.12
N ALA A 40 0.59 -2.45 11.31
CA ALA A 40 -0.11 -1.45 10.51
C ALA A 40 0.60 -1.12 9.19
N LEU A 41 1.82 -1.63 8.96
CA LEU A 41 2.58 -1.38 7.75
C LEU A 41 1.97 -2.11 6.56
N HIS A 42 1.69 -1.36 5.50
CA HIS A 42 1.18 -1.88 4.25
C HIS A 42 1.58 -0.97 3.09
N LEU A 43 1.63 -1.53 1.89
CA LEU A 43 1.72 -0.76 0.65
C LEU A 43 0.31 -0.50 0.15
N THR A 44 -0.14 0.75 0.19
CA THR A 44 -1.40 1.15 -0.43
C THR A 44 -1.25 1.17 -1.95
N LEU A 45 -2.17 0.50 -2.66
CA LEU A 45 -2.21 0.45 -4.12
C LEU A 45 -3.20 1.46 -4.71
N ALA A 46 -4.40 1.52 -4.14
CA ALA A 46 -5.48 2.37 -4.63
C ALA A 46 -6.39 2.77 -3.46
N PHE A 47 -6.69 4.06 -3.35
CA PHE A 47 -7.72 4.58 -2.46
C PHE A 47 -9.06 4.61 -3.18
N CYS A 48 -10.08 4.00 -2.58
CA CYS A 48 -11.45 4.14 -3.07
C CYS A 48 -12.06 5.43 -2.53
N ALA A 49 -12.98 6.02 -3.30
CA ALA A 49 -13.92 7.01 -2.78
C ALA A 49 -14.79 6.38 -1.66
N GLU A 50 -15.72 7.15 -1.10
CA GLU A 50 -16.73 6.55 -0.23
C GLU A 50 -17.59 5.57 -1.04
N ILE A 51 -17.61 4.31 -0.62
CA ILE A 51 -18.37 3.24 -1.26
C ILE A 51 -19.29 2.56 -0.24
N GLU A 52 -20.38 1.96 -0.72
CA GLU A 52 -21.29 1.12 0.06
C GLU A 52 -20.78 -0.33 0.14
N ASP A 53 -21.26 -1.09 1.13
CA ASP A 53 -20.85 -2.49 1.34
C ASP A 53 -21.12 -3.36 0.11
N GLU A 54 -22.27 -3.17 -0.53
CA GLU A 54 -22.64 -3.89 -1.76
C GLU A 54 -21.67 -3.59 -2.91
N GLN A 55 -21.19 -2.34 -3.02
CA GLN A 55 -20.21 -1.97 -4.04
C GLN A 55 -18.85 -2.64 -3.76
N ALA A 56 -18.43 -2.70 -2.50
CA ALA A 56 -17.20 -3.39 -2.12
C ALA A 56 -17.26 -4.88 -2.44
N GLU A 57 -18.38 -5.56 -2.13
CA GLU A 57 -18.59 -6.96 -2.49
C GLU A 57 -18.56 -7.18 -4.01
N ARG A 58 -19.19 -6.30 -4.79
CA ARG A 58 -19.17 -6.38 -6.26
C ARG A 58 -17.76 -6.22 -6.83
N VAL A 59 -16.99 -5.26 -6.32
CA VAL A 59 -15.58 -5.10 -6.72
C VAL A 59 -14.78 -6.35 -6.38
N TRP A 60 -14.95 -6.89 -5.17
CA TRP A 60 -14.26 -8.12 -4.75
C TRP A 60 -14.58 -9.32 -5.65
N ASN A 61 -15.86 -9.54 -5.97
CA ASN A 61 -16.30 -10.65 -6.83
C ASN A 61 -15.71 -10.57 -8.25
N ILE A 62 -15.54 -9.36 -8.79
CA ILE A 62 -14.91 -9.14 -10.11
C ILE A 62 -13.39 -9.33 -10.02
N LEU A 63 -12.78 -8.82 -8.94
CA LEU A 63 -11.34 -8.73 -8.79
C LEU A 63 -10.71 -10.08 -8.41
N GLN A 64 -11.35 -10.86 -7.54
CA GLN A 64 -10.85 -12.15 -7.04
C GLN A 64 -10.37 -13.11 -8.16
N PRO A 65 -11.15 -13.42 -9.22
CA PRO A 65 -10.69 -14.30 -10.29
C PRO A 65 -9.61 -13.68 -11.19
N ARG A 66 -9.44 -12.35 -11.17
CA ARG A 66 -8.34 -11.66 -11.89
C ARG A 66 -7.05 -11.78 -11.09
N LEU A 67 -7.11 -11.54 -9.77
CA LEU A 67 -5.99 -11.71 -8.86
C LEU A 67 -5.49 -13.16 -8.80
N ALA A 68 -6.40 -14.15 -8.88
CA ALA A 68 -6.02 -15.57 -8.91
C ALA A 68 -5.17 -15.95 -10.13
N ARG A 69 -5.20 -15.15 -11.21
CA ARG A 69 -4.38 -15.35 -12.42
C ARG A 69 -3.04 -14.60 -12.37
N GLN A 70 -2.84 -13.77 -11.35
CA GLN A 70 -1.60 -13.04 -11.18
C GLN A 70 -0.59 -13.90 -10.40
N SER A 71 0.56 -14.17 -11.02
CA SER A 71 1.66 -14.82 -10.33
C SER A 71 2.20 -13.93 -9.20
N PRO A 72 2.64 -14.51 -8.07
CA PRO A 72 3.40 -13.79 -7.06
C PRO A 72 4.63 -13.09 -7.67
N PHE A 73 4.99 -11.95 -7.12
CA PHE A 73 6.13 -11.16 -7.57
C PHE A 73 6.82 -10.49 -6.39
N ASP A 74 8.10 -10.19 -6.56
CA ASP A 74 8.90 -9.52 -5.54
C ASP A 74 8.82 -8.00 -5.69
N ILE A 75 8.79 -7.30 -4.57
CA ILE A 75 8.94 -5.84 -4.49
C ILE A 75 10.21 -5.56 -3.72
N ARG A 76 11.09 -4.74 -4.30
CA ARG A 76 12.31 -4.28 -3.63
C ARG A 76 12.08 -2.91 -3.02
N LEU A 77 12.29 -2.80 -1.72
CA LEU A 77 12.34 -1.51 -1.03
C LEU A 77 13.68 -0.83 -1.29
N THR A 78 13.66 0.50 -1.43
CA THR A 78 14.82 1.31 -1.77
C THR A 78 15.17 2.28 -0.63
N GLU A 79 15.33 3.56 -0.91
CA GLU A 79 15.67 4.60 0.03
C GLU A 79 14.55 4.89 1.04
N ILE A 80 14.93 5.38 2.22
CA ILE A 80 13.99 5.95 3.19
C ILE A 80 14.05 7.46 3.04
N GLY A 81 12.89 8.11 3.04
CA GLY A 81 12.86 9.55 2.91
C GLY A 81 11.55 10.21 3.31
N PRO A 82 11.58 11.54 3.39
CA PRO A 82 10.39 12.36 3.61
C PRO A 82 9.38 12.23 2.45
N PHE A 83 8.09 12.09 2.78
CA PHE A 83 6.99 12.15 1.82
C PHE A 83 5.86 13.09 2.28
N PRO A 84 5.35 13.97 1.40
CA PRO A 84 5.95 14.37 0.13
C PRO A 84 7.31 15.07 0.35
N ALA A 85 8.17 15.09 -0.66
CA ALA A 85 9.54 15.63 -0.53
C ALA A 85 9.58 17.11 -0.07
N ARG A 86 8.53 17.88 -0.37
CA ARG A 86 8.35 19.26 0.09
C ARG A 86 7.24 19.31 1.13
N ARG A 87 7.53 19.86 2.32
CA ARG A 87 6.64 19.86 3.50
C ARG A 87 6.23 18.42 3.88
N PRO A 88 7.19 17.61 4.34
CA PRO A 88 6.93 16.20 4.64
C PRO A 88 5.89 16.02 5.73
N LEU A 89 5.06 15.02 5.53
CA LEU A 89 4.03 14.61 6.49
C LEU A 89 4.36 13.25 7.10
N VAL A 90 5.07 12.40 6.36
CA VAL A 90 5.48 11.06 6.79
C VAL A 90 6.91 10.76 6.35
N VAL A 91 7.54 9.81 7.03
CA VAL A 91 8.75 9.13 6.53
C VAL A 91 8.31 7.83 5.87
N ALA A 92 8.70 7.63 4.63
CA ALA A 92 8.29 6.48 3.82
C ALA A 92 9.49 5.74 3.25
N LEU A 93 9.27 4.46 2.92
CA LEU A 93 10.18 3.65 2.15
C LEU A 93 9.83 3.79 0.67
N GLY A 94 10.83 4.11 -0.14
CA GLY A 94 10.78 3.96 -1.58
C GLY A 94 10.69 2.49 -1.97
N LEU A 95 10.26 2.25 -3.21
CA LEU A 95 10.23 0.92 -3.80
C LEU A 95 10.54 0.98 -5.29
N GLU A 96 11.18 -0.07 -5.79
CA GLU A 96 11.24 -0.35 -7.21
C GLU A 96 9.85 -0.79 -7.69
N ARG A 97 9.43 -0.30 -8.87
CA ARG A 97 8.12 -0.61 -9.45
C ARG A 97 8.28 -1.70 -10.53
N PRO A 98 8.16 -2.99 -10.18
CA PRO A 98 8.24 -4.04 -11.19
C PRO A 98 7.02 -3.98 -12.12
N PRO A 99 7.13 -4.48 -13.36
CA PRO A 99 5.99 -4.53 -14.29
C PRO A 99 4.76 -5.24 -13.70
N ALA A 100 4.96 -6.25 -12.84
CA ALA A 100 3.88 -6.96 -12.17
C ALA A 100 3.04 -6.06 -11.22
N LEU A 101 3.68 -5.07 -10.58
CA LEU A 101 2.97 -4.10 -9.73
C LEU A 101 2.10 -3.16 -10.58
N GLN A 102 2.59 -2.76 -11.76
CA GLN A 102 1.80 -1.96 -12.70
C GLN A 102 0.61 -2.76 -13.24
N THR A 103 0.80 -4.04 -13.57
CA THR A 103 -0.29 -4.94 -13.98
C THR A 103 -1.33 -5.09 -12.87
N LEU A 104 -0.90 -5.20 -11.60
CA LEU A 104 -1.81 -5.28 -10.45
C LEU A 104 -2.65 -4.00 -10.33
N ASP A 105 -2.01 -2.84 -10.38
CA ASP A 105 -2.71 -1.54 -10.33
C ASP A 105 -3.76 -1.46 -11.46
N LEU A 106 -3.37 -1.68 -12.71
CA LEU A 106 -4.31 -1.67 -13.84
C LEU A 106 -5.48 -2.66 -13.67
N THR A 107 -5.23 -3.83 -13.07
CA THR A 107 -6.26 -4.82 -12.78
C THR A 107 -7.28 -4.31 -11.75
N ILE A 108 -6.81 -3.64 -10.70
CA ILE A 108 -7.64 -3.01 -9.67
C ILE A 108 -8.46 -1.86 -10.28
N GLN A 109 -7.81 -0.97 -11.04
CA GLN A 109 -8.48 0.18 -11.66
C GLN A 109 -9.61 -0.28 -12.62
N ALA A 110 -9.35 -1.31 -13.43
CA ALA A 110 -10.37 -1.85 -14.33
C ALA A 110 -11.57 -2.47 -13.59
N ALA A 111 -11.35 -3.09 -12.42
CA ALA A 111 -12.43 -3.63 -11.60
C ALA A 111 -13.27 -2.51 -10.94
N LEU A 112 -12.63 -1.42 -10.50
CA LEU A 112 -13.31 -0.24 -9.98
C LEU A 112 -14.21 0.39 -11.04
N GLU A 113 -13.69 0.59 -12.25
CA GLU A 113 -14.45 1.19 -13.36
C GLU A 113 -15.69 0.38 -13.76
N GLU A 114 -15.59 -0.94 -13.76
CA GLU A 114 -16.70 -1.83 -14.12
C GLU A 114 -17.87 -1.73 -13.14
N VAL A 115 -17.60 -1.38 -11.88
CA VAL A 115 -18.62 -1.13 -10.84
C VAL A 115 -19.08 0.34 -10.85
N GLY A 116 -18.54 1.18 -11.75
CA GLY A 116 -18.87 2.60 -11.85
C GLY A 116 -18.17 3.46 -10.79
N LEU A 117 -17.12 2.95 -10.17
CA LEU A 117 -16.32 3.69 -9.19
C LEU A 117 -15.18 4.46 -9.88
N PRO A 118 -14.80 5.63 -9.37
CA PRO A 118 -13.69 6.40 -9.93
C PRO A 118 -12.37 5.64 -9.76
N ARG A 119 -11.46 5.84 -10.72
CA ARG A 119 -10.07 5.40 -10.59
C ARG A 119 -9.40 6.10 -9.41
N SER A 120 -8.56 5.37 -8.68
CA SER A 120 -7.66 5.97 -7.69
C SER A 120 -6.52 6.70 -8.42
N THR A 121 -6.32 7.97 -8.11
CA THR A 121 -5.14 8.76 -8.52
C THR A 121 -3.96 8.56 -7.59
#